data_AF-A0A0N8SNE4-F1
#
_entry.id   AF-A0A0N8SNE4-F1
#
_cell.length_a   1.000
_cell.length_b   1.000
_cell.length_c   1.000
_cell.angle_alpha   90.00
_cell.angle_beta   90.00
_cell.angle_gamma   90.00
#
_symmetry.space_group_name_H-M   'P 1'
#
loop_
_entity.id
_entity.type
_entity.pdbx_description
1 polymer ?
#
loop_
_entity_poly.entity_id
_entity_poly.type
_entity_poly.pdbx_seq_one_letter_code
_entity_poly.pdbx_strand_id
1 'polypeptide(L)'
;MIPINPLAMMVGFLIFIFSQVLLGLLIACLLAFFIPRCRRYMLARRWRFGLMILFLTLASVPYVWSEVTEWRDWRAHNPRLEHEEVLGDLVLPAGTQVRLEYLEPFNDLSGNPVPYGLRSLKQANFDRTPGNVMGLRVRSLALWQGQGSATVETMAANDLQGWKCAPGDVEFRFPFGAPFNFSEWRFYGCTLAPGSTLGGIVWTGPVKVFSTENDGWEARAGDTSTSMLGMELRWLSMRLNRPYGDVLGWDGVLNREADFGPVHYPVGTQVRRYRQALLFSPPLESSALDRRTGTSIEADHSILQRVSGEVLGIRPNTQEGLPSFEDIEIP
;
A
#
# COMPACT_ATOMS: atom_id res chain seq x y z
N MET A 1 -2.01 -4.36 30.57
CA MET A 1 -2.18 -2.91 30.30
C MET A 1 -1.29 -2.14 31.26
N ILE A 2 -0.20 -1.55 30.76
CA ILE A 2 0.60 -0.61 31.58
C ILE A 2 -0.26 0.65 31.72
N PRO A 3 -0.63 1.11 32.93
CA PRO A 3 -1.42 2.32 33.09
C PRO A 3 -0.60 3.52 32.60
N ILE A 4 -0.97 4.05 31.44
CA ILE A 4 -0.35 5.24 30.88
C ILE A 4 -0.86 6.44 31.67
N ASN A 5 0.02 7.11 32.42
CA ASN A 5 -0.32 8.35 33.11
C ASN A 5 -0.22 9.52 32.10
N PRO A 6 -1.36 10.10 31.66
CA PRO A 6 -1.36 11.12 30.62
C PRO A 6 -0.61 12.40 31.05
N LEU A 7 -0.59 12.71 32.34
CA LEU A 7 0.11 13.87 32.87
C LEU A 7 1.63 13.67 32.80
N ALA A 8 2.11 12.45 33.09
CA ALA A 8 3.52 12.11 32.95
C ALA A 8 3.98 12.16 31.48
N MET A 9 3.16 11.69 30.53
CA MET A 9 3.45 11.83 29.09
C MET A 9 3.50 13.29 28.65
N MET A 10 2.53 14.11 29.08
CA MET A 10 2.51 15.54 28.76
C MET A 10 3.75 16.26 29.28
N VAL A 11 4.14 16.01 30.53
CA VAL A 11 5.35 16.60 31.12
C VAL A 11 6.61 16.13 30.38
N GLY A 12 6.71 14.83 30.05
CA GLY A 12 7.82 14.29 29.28
C GLY A 12 7.93 14.93 27.88
N PHE A 13 6.80 15.12 27.20
CA PHE A 13 6.73 15.76 25.89
C PHE A 13 7.12 17.25 25.95
N LEU A 14 6.68 17.97 26.98
CA LEU A 14 7.11 19.35 27.22
C LEU A 14 8.63 19.42 27.43
N ILE A 15 9.19 18.55 28.29
CA ILE A 15 10.64 18.47 28.51
C ILE A 15 11.38 18.21 27.20
N PHE A 16 10.87 17.31 26.36
CA PHE A 16 11.45 17.00 25.05
C PHE A 16 11.46 18.22 24.12
N ILE A 17 10.33 18.93 23.96
CA ILE A 17 10.25 20.14 23.13
C ILE A 17 11.19 21.23 23.66
N PHE A 18 11.17 21.49 24.97
CA PHE A 18 12.06 22.50 25.56
C PHE A 18 13.53 22.13 25.33
N SER A 19 13.88 20.86 25.48
CA SER A 19 15.23 20.34 25.22
C SER A 19 15.66 20.55 23.77
N GLN A 20 14.75 20.32 22.81
CA GLN A 20 14.99 20.57 21.39
C GLN A 20 15.23 22.05 21.07
N VAL A 21 14.40 22.95 21.62
CA VAL A 21 14.57 24.41 21.44
C VAL A 21 15.90 24.89 22.04
N LEU A 22 16.27 24.38 23.22
CA LEU A 22 17.53 24.72 23.87
C LEU A 22 18.75 24.18 23.09
N LEU A 23 18.63 23.02 22.43
CA LEU A 23 19.66 22.55 21.49
C LEU A 23 19.79 23.49 20.28
N GLY A 24 18.68 23.95 19.71
CA GLY A 24 18.69 24.94 18.63
C GLY A 24 19.40 26.24 19.04
N LEU A 25 19.14 26.73 20.26
CA LEU A 25 19.82 27.89 20.83
C LEU A 25 21.32 27.63 21.08
N LEU A 26 21.69 26.42 21.52
CA LEU A 26 23.09 26.01 21.68
C LEU A 26 23.82 26.06 20.33
N ILE A 27 23.23 25.49 19.28
CA ILE A 27 23.79 25.51 17.92
C ILE A 27 23.92 26.95 17.43
N ALA A 28 22.90 27.78 17.62
CA ALA A 28 22.97 29.21 17.26
C ALA A 28 24.09 29.96 18.02
N CYS A 29 24.30 29.66 19.30
CA CYS A 29 25.40 30.22 20.08
C CYS A 29 26.77 29.76 19.56
N LEU A 30 26.92 28.49 19.19
CA LEU A 30 28.14 27.95 18.58
C LEU A 30 28.41 28.60 17.23
N LEU A 31 27.38 28.75 16.38
CA LEU A 31 27.50 29.44 15.09
C LEU A 31 27.88 30.92 15.27
N ALA A 32 27.28 31.61 16.25
CA ALA A 32 27.61 33.00 16.56
C ALA A 32 29.06 33.16 17.06
N PHE A 33 29.67 32.13 17.64
CA PHE A 33 31.09 32.16 18.04
C PHE A 33 32.04 32.24 16.82
N PHE A 34 31.63 31.76 15.65
CA PHE A 34 32.40 31.89 14.41
C PHE A 34 32.38 33.32 13.83
N ILE A 35 31.46 34.18 14.29
CA ILE A 35 31.37 35.57 13.83
C ILE A 35 32.32 36.46 14.66
N PRO A 36 33.32 37.14 14.06
CA PRO A 36 34.37 37.86 14.79
C PRO A 36 33.87 38.92 15.78
N ARG A 37 32.78 39.62 15.44
CA ARG A 37 32.15 40.64 16.30
C ARG A 37 31.51 40.00 17.55
N CYS A 38 30.73 38.94 17.35
CA CYS A 38 30.08 38.20 18.43
C CYS A 38 31.11 37.49 19.31
N ARG A 39 32.16 36.89 18.71
CA ARG A 39 33.27 36.25 19.42
C ARG A 39 33.96 37.18 20.42
N ARG A 40 34.30 38.41 20.00
CA ARG A 40 34.93 39.41 20.89
C ARG A 40 34.02 39.77 22.06
N TYR A 41 32.71 39.92 21.80
CA TYR A 41 31.73 40.21 22.84
C TYR A 41 31.56 39.05 23.84
N MET A 42 31.51 37.81 23.34
CA MET A 42 31.39 36.61 24.18
C MET A 42 32.63 36.39 25.05
N LEU A 43 33.83 36.57 24.48
CA LEU A 43 35.08 36.42 25.22
C LEU A 43 35.25 37.48 26.31
N ALA A 44 34.78 38.71 26.07
CA ALA A 44 34.77 39.77 27.08
C ALA A 44 33.88 39.44 28.31
N ARG A 45 32.89 38.56 28.14
CA ARG A 45 31.98 38.10 29.21
C ARG A 45 31.99 36.58 29.35
N ARG A 46 33.18 35.99 29.27
CA ARG A 46 33.42 34.53 29.23
C ARG A 46 32.65 33.73 30.28
N TRP A 47 32.47 34.26 31.49
CA TRP A 47 31.79 33.53 32.57
C TRP A 47 30.28 33.43 32.36
N ARG A 48 29.63 34.52 31.89
CA ARG A 48 28.18 34.52 31.62
C ARG A 48 27.83 33.62 30.45
N PHE A 49 28.62 33.69 29.37
CA PHE A 49 28.43 32.83 28.21
C PHE A 49 28.82 31.37 28.50
N GLY A 50 29.85 31.14 29.31
CA GLY A 50 30.23 29.80 29.77
C GLY A 50 29.11 29.12 30.57
N LEU A 51 28.50 29.83 31.53
CA LEU A 51 27.34 29.32 32.29
C LEU A 51 26.11 29.08 31.41
N MET A 52 25.84 29.98 30.47
CA MET A 52 24.73 29.83 29.53
C MET A 52 24.93 28.59 28.64
N ILE A 53 26.13 28.39 28.09
CA ILE A 53 26.45 27.20 27.30
C ILE A 53 26.32 25.93 28.16
N LEU A 54 26.83 25.95 29.40
CA LEU A 54 26.69 24.82 30.31
C LEU A 54 25.21 24.47 30.55
N PHE A 55 24.38 25.47 30.84
CA PHE A 55 22.94 25.28 31.02
C PHE A 55 22.28 24.71 29.75
N LEU A 56 22.55 25.30 28.58
CA LEU A 56 21.99 24.84 27.31
C LEU A 56 22.43 23.40 26.99
N THR A 57 23.69 23.05 27.23
CA THR A 57 24.19 21.67 27.04
C THR A 57 23.46 20.69 27.95
N LEU A 58 23.38 20.95 29.26
CA LEU A 58 22.70 20.08 30.22
C LEU A 58 21.20 19.94 29.90
N ALA A 59 20.53 21.03 29.54
CA ALA A 59 19.11 21.00 29.22
C ALA A 59 18.80 20.34 27.86
N SER A 60 19.77 20.26 26.94
CA SER A 60 19.62 19.57 25.65
C SER A 60 19.84 18.04 25.72
N VAL A 61 20.38 17.52 26.84
CA VAL A 61 20.72 16.10 26.99
C VAL A 61 19.52 15.16 26.74
N PRO A 62 18.31 15.40 27.28
CA PRO A 62 17.17 14.51 27.06
C PRO A 62 16.84 14.29 25.57
N TYR A 63 16.81 15.37 24.78
CA TYR A 63 16.55 15.30 23.35
C TYR A 63 17.65 14.52 22.62
N VAL A 64 18.92 14.90 22.84
CA VAL A 64 20.07 14.24 22.18
C VAL A 64 20.14 12.76 22.55
N TRP A 65 19.90 12.42 23.83
CA TRP A 65 19.88 11.04 24.28
C TRP A 65 18.81 10.23 23.57
N SER A 66 17.58 10.74 23.50
CA SER A 66 16.46 10.10 22.80
C SER A 66 16.78 9.84 21.33
N GLU A 67 17.24 10.86 20.61
CA GLU A 67 17.61 10.76 19.19
C GLU A 67 18.75 9.75 18.97
N VAL A 68 19.76 9.75 19.84
CA VAL A 68 20.87 8.78 19.75
C VAL A 68 20.39 7.37 20.05
N THR A 69 19.49 7.17 21.02
CA THR A 69 18.92 5.85 21.31
C THR A 69 18.06 5.34 20.17
N GLU A 70 17.18 6.18 19.62
CA GLU A 70 16.34 5.83 18.48
C GLU A 70 17.16 5.54 17.24
N TRP A 71 18.20 6.32 16.97
CA TRP A 71 19.10 6.08 15.86
C TRP A 71 19.93 4.80 16.02
N ARG A 72 20.38 4.48 17.24
CA ARG A 72 21.06 3.21 17.53
C ARG A 72 20.13 2.03 17.32
N ASP A 73 18.90 2.14 17.80
CA ASP A 73 17.87 1.13 17.64
C ASP A 73 17.52 0.94 16.15
N TRP A 74 17.30 2.03 15.43
CA TRP A 74 17.08 2.02 13.99
C TRP A 74 18.24 1.35 13.26
N ARG A 75 19.50 1.68 13.58
CA ARG A 75 20.66 1.02 12.98
C ARG A 75 20.68 -0.48 13.30
N ALA A 76 20.37 -0.87 14.53
CA ALA A 76 20.36 -2.26 14.94
C ALA A 76 19.31 -3.06 14.16
N HIS A 77 18.14 -2.48 13.88
CA HIS A 77 17.10 -3.06 13.02
C HIS A 77 17.43 -3.03 11.52
N ASN A 78 18.41 -2.22 11.09
CA ASN A 78 18.81 -2.09 9.70
C ASN A 78 20.30 -2.47 9.48
N PRO A 79 20.70 -3.72 9.78
CA PRO A 79 22.07 -4.16 9.52
C PRO A 79 22.28 -4.43 8.03
N ARG A 80 23.54 -4.30 7.60
CA ARG A 80 23.99 -4.73 6.27
C ARG A 80 24.76 -6.03 6.42
N LEU A 81 24.42 -7.04 5.63
CA LEU A 81 25.07 -8.34 5.72
C LEU A 81 26.51 -8.26 5.22
N GLU A 82 27.44 -8.75 6.01
CA GLU A 82 28.86 -8.84 5.62
C GLU A 82 29.14 -10.09 4.76
N HIS A 83 28.38 -11.15 5.02
CA HIS A 83 28.51 -12.46 4.39
C HIS A 83 27.17 -12.87 3.77
N GLU A 84 27.20 -13.89 2.92
CA GLU A 84 25.97 -14.51 2.45
C GLU A 84 25.28 -15.25 3.59
N GLU A 85 23.98 -15.04 3.75
CA GLU A 85 23.15 -15.70 4.76
C GLU A 85 22.03 -16.46 4.07
N VAL A 86 21.75 -17.67 4.55
CA VAL A 86 20.72 -18.55 3.98
C VAL A 86 19.62 -18.77 5.01
N LEU A 87 18.39 -18.37 4.65
CA LEU A 87 17.18 -18.54 5.44
C LEU A 87 16.23 -19.45 4.68
N GLY A 88 16.24 -20.75 4.99
CA GLY A 88 15.47 -21.73 4.22
C GLY A 88 15.89 -21.71 2.75
N ASP A 89 14.95 -21.41 1.85
CA ASP A 89 15.18 -21.27 0.41
C ASP A 89 15.66 -19.87 0.01
N LEU A 90 15.55 -18.87 0.91
CA LEU A 90 15.97 -17.49 0.65
C LEU A 90 17.48 -17.35 0.88
N VAL A 91 18.20 -17.02 -0.19
CA VAL A 91 19.62 -16.68 -0.14
C VAL A 91 19.77 -15.17 -0.16
N LEU A 92 20.36 -14.61 0.90
CA LEU A 92 20.67 -13.20 1.03
C LEU A 92 22.16 -13.00 0.74
N PRO A 93 22.53 -12.43 -0.42
CA PRO A 93 23.94 -12.24 -0.76
C PRO A 93 24.61 -11.21 0.15
N ALA A 94 25.93 -11.29 0.24
CA ALA A 94 26.73 -10.30 0.95
C ALA A 94 26.46 -8.87 0.45
N GLY A 95 26.37 -7.92 1.38
CA GLY A 95 26.06 -6.53 1.11
C GLY A 95 24.56 -6.21 0.97
N THR A 96 23.67 -7.18 1.18
CA THR A 96 22.22 -6.95 1.29
C THR A 96 21.90 -6.12 2.53
N GLN A 97 21.08 -5.09 2.35
CA GLN A 97 20.59 -4.26 3.45
C GLN A 97 19.28 -4.87 3.95
N VAL A 98 19.28 -5.41 5.17
CA VAL A 98 18.07 -6.02 5.73
C VAL A 98 17.40 -5.05 6.71
N ARG A 99 16.09 -5.23 6.89
CA ARG A 99 15.30 -4.62 7.94
C ARG A 99 14.64 -5.73 8.74
N LEU A 100 14.94 -5.77 10.03
CA LEU A 100 14.43 -6.74 10.98
C LEU A 100 13.27 -6.11 11.75
N GLU A 101 12.31 -6.93 12.14
CA GLU A 101 11.20 -6.49 13.00
C GLU A 101 11.57 -6.59 14.48
N TYR A 102 12.31 -7.64 14.86
CA TYR A 102 12.63 -7.93 16.25
C TYR A 102 14.10 -8.33 16.40
N LEU A 103 14.84 -7.63 17.26
CA LEU A 103 16.25 -7.93 17.51
C LEU A 103 16.44 -9.00 18.58
N GLU A 104 15.62 -8.95 19.62
CA GLU A 104 15.73 -9.81 20.80
C GLU A 104 14.55 -10.78 20.88
N PRO A 105 14.75 -11.98 21.44
CA PRO A 105 13.68 -12.95 21.64
C PRO A 105 12.68 -12.44 22.69
N PHE A 106 11.39 -12.54 22.38
CA PHE A 106 10.29 -12.35 23.35
C PHE A 106 9.09 -13.24 22.99
N ASN A 107 8.09 -13.26 23.87
CA ASN A 107 6.85 -14.01 23.66
C ASN A 107 5.70 -13.06 23.32
N ASP A 108 4.82 -13.49 22.42
CA ASP A 108 3.57 -12.79 22.12
C ASP A 108 2.62 -12.75 23.34
N LEU A 109 1.47 -12.08 23.18
CA LEU A 109 0.45 -11.98 24.24
C LEU A 109 -0.13 -13.35 24.65
N SER A 110 0.03 -14.37 23.81
CA SER A 110 -0.41 -15.75 24.07
C SER A 110 0.71 -16.62 24.68
N GLY A 111 1.90 -16.07 24.89
CA GLY A 111 3.04 -16.77 25.47
C GLY A 111 3.90 -17.54 24.47
N ASN A 112 3.66 -17.43 23.15
CA ASN A 112 4.44 -18.10 22.12
C ASN A 112 5.68 -17.29 21.74
N PRO A 113 6.84 -17.93 21.52
CA PRO A 113 8.05 -17.23 21.10
C PRO A 113 7.88 -16.68 19.68
N VAL A 114 8.22 -15.40 19.47
CA VAL A 114 8.23 -14.81 18.13
C VAL A 114 9.58 -15.02 17.43
N PRO A 115 9.61 -15.02 16.08
CA PRO A 115 10.86 -14.96 15.34
C PRO A 115 11.65 -13.69 15.69
N TYR A 116 12.96 -13.80 15.83
CA TYR A 116 13.87 -12.68 16.11
C TYR A 116 15.12 -12.75 15.22
N GLY A 117 15.91 -11.68 15.19
CA GLY A 117 17.08 -11.56 14.32
C GLY A 117 16.69 -11.72 12.85
N LEU A 118 17.50 -12.44 12.06
CA LEU A 118 17.22 -12.68 10.64
C LEU A 118 15.90 -13.44 10.38
N ARG A 119 15.38 -14.21 11.34
CA ARG A 119 14.07 -14.85 11.18
C ARG A 119 12.91 -13.85 11.25
N SER A 120 13.12 -12.68 11.84
CA SER A 120 12.19 -11.55 11.83
C SER A 120 12.37 -10.62 10.62
N LEU A 121 12.98 -11.12 9.53
CA LEU A 121 13.18 -10.34 8.32
C LEU A 121 11.84 -9.76 7.84
N LYS A 122 11.81 -8.42 7.73
CA LYS A 122 10.70 -7.64 7.20
C LYS A 122 10.96 -7.14 5.79
N GLN A 123 12.22 -6.79 5.50
CA GLN A 123 12.62 -6.32 4.19
C GLN A 123 14.09 -6.67 3.91
N ALA A 124 14.41 -6.97 2.65
CA ALA A 124 15.76 -7.12 2.14
C ALA A 124 15.91 -6.28 0.87
N ASN A 125 16.88 -5.38 0.84
CA ASN A 125 17.23 -4.56 -0.30
C ASN A 125 18.57 -5.02 -0.88
N PHE A 126 18.53 -5.43 -2.15
CA PHE A 126 19.63 -6.05 -2.88
C PHE A 126 20.43 -5.00 -3.67
N ASP A 127 21.00 -4.01 -2.96
CA ASP A 127 21.63 -2.82 -3.58
C ASP A 127 22.84 -3.13 -4.48
N ARG A 128 23.63 -4.16 -4.13
CA ARG A 128 24.91 -4.47 -4.79
C ARG A 128 24.79 -5.64 -5.77
N THR A 129 24.16 -6.70 -5.31
CA THR A 129 23.98 -7.94 -6.06
C THR A 129 22.49 -8.26 -6.06
N PRO A 130 21.85 -8.38 -7.24
CA PRO A 130 20.43 -8.72 -7.32
C PRO A 130 20.12 -10.01 -6.55
N GLY A 131 19.02 -10.00 -5.81
CA GLY A 131 18.52 -11.19 -5.13
C GLY A 131 17.91 -12.18 -6.12
N ASN A 132 17.76 -13.43 -5.69
CA ASN A 132 17.01 -14.45 -6.41
C ASN A 132 15.90 -14.98 -5.50
N VAL A 133 14.64 -14.72 -5.87
CA VAL A 133 13.46 -15.18 -5.13
C VAL A 133 12.55 -15.89 -6.11
N MET A 134 12.20 -17.15 -5.86
CA MET A 134 11.37 -17.95 -6.79
C MET A 134 11.91 -18.00 -8.24
N GLY A 135 13.23 -17.92 -8.43
CA GLY A 135 13.85 -17.85 -9.76
C GLY A 135 13.84 -16.46 -10.40
N LEU A 136 13.29 -15.45 -9.72
CA LEU A 136 13.20 -14.07 -10.20
C LEU A 136 14.38 -13.25 -9.71
N ARG A 137 14.97 -12.45 -10.61
CA ARG A 137 15.97 -11.44 -10.25
C ARG A 137 15.27 -10.22 -9.68
N VAL A 138 15.53 -9.94 -8.40
CA VAL A 138 14.80 -8.94 -7.63
C VAL A 138 15.74 -7.88 -7.05
N ARG A 139 15.22 -6.66 -6.93
CA ARG A 139 15.90 -5.52 -6.30
C ARG A 139 15.57 -5.43 -4.82
N SER A 140 14.35 -5.77 -4.44
CA SER A 140 13.93 -5.81 -3.05
C SER A 140 12.93 -6.94 -2.80
N LEU A 141 12.89 -7.40 -1.55
CA LEU A 141 11.92 -8.34 -1.02
C LEU A 141 11.35 -7.73 0.26
N ALA A 142 10.04 -7.61 0.35
CA ALA A 142 9.34 -7.26 1.57
C ALA A 142 8.47 -8.45 2.03
N LEU A 143 8.50 -8.73 3.33
CA LEU A 143 7.81 -9.84 3.97
C LEU A 143 6.87 -9.29 5.04
N TRP A 144 5.60 -9.64 4.93
CA TRP A 144 4.57 -9.38 5.94
C TRP A 144 4.17 -10.71 6.55
N GLN A 145 5.03 -11.23 7.44
CA GLN A 145 4.87 -12.56 8.02
C GLN A 145 3.53 -12.72 8.74
N GLY A 146 3.04 -11.66 9.40
CA GLY A 146 1.74 -11.65 10.08
C GLY A 146 0.51 -11.63 9.17
N GLN A 147 0.68 -11.42 7.86
CA GLN A 147 -0.41 -11.50 6.87
C GLN A 147 -0.21 -12.67 5.90
N GLY A 148 0.92 -13.38 5.98
CA GLY A 148 1.26 -14.44 5.02
C GLY A 148 1.47 -13.91 3.61
N SER A 149 2.07 -12.72 3.45
CA SER A 149 2.32 -12.11 2.14
C SER A 149 3.76 -11.65 1.94
N ALA A 150 4.20 -11.69 0.70
CA ALA A 150 5.47 -11.17 0.23
C ALA A 150 5.28 -10.32 -1.02
N THR A 151 6.12 -9.32 -1.18
CA THR A 151 6.19 -8.47 -2.36
C THR A 151 7.64 -8.42 -2.78
N VAL A 152 7.88 -8.74 -4.03
CA VAL A 152 9.21 -8.65 -4.64
C VAL A 152 9.20 -7.61 -5.73
N GLU A 153 10.22 -6.75 -5.74
CA GLU A 153 10.43 -5.78 -6.81
C GLU A 153 11.31 -6.43 -7.88
N THR A 154 10.70 -6.87 -8.97
CA THR A 154 11.40 -7.52 -10.08
C THR A 154 12.09 -6.50 -10.98
N MET A 155 13.28 -6.85 -11.48
CA MET A 155 14.08 -5.95 -12.33
C MET A 155 13.74 -6.02 -13.82
N ALA A 156 13.02 -7.05 -14.25
CA ALA A 156 12.69 -7.32 -15.65
C ALA A 156 11.26 -7.83 -15.77
N ALA A 157 10.71 -7.78 -16.99
CA ALA A 157 9.44 -8.45 -17.27
C ALA A 157 9.61 -9.97 -17.16
N ASN A 158 8.62 -10.64 -16.57
CA ASN A 158 8.64 -12.09 -16.35
C ASN A 158 7.30 -12.71 -16.71
N ASP A 159 7.33 -13.96 -17.20
CA ASP A 159 6.13 -14.78 -17.38
C ASP A 159 5.87 -15.56 -16.08
N LEU A 160 4.78 -15.21 -15.38
CA LEU A 160 4.40 -15.79 -14.09
C LEU A 160 3.02 -16.43 -14.17
N GLN A 161 2.97 -17.76 -14.05
CA GLN A 161 1.74 -18.54 -14.16
C GLN A 161 0.90 -18.20 -15.42
N GLY A 162 1.57 -17.87 -16.53
CA GLY A 162 0.93 -17.49 -17.79
C GLY A 162 0.61 -16.00 -17.94
N TRP A 163 0.95 -15.16 -16.97
CA TRP A 163 0.86 -13.69 -17.05
C TRP A 163 2.19 -13.06 -17.43
N LYS A 164 2.16 -12.15 -18.41
CA LYS A 164 3.31 -11.30 -18.73
C LYS A 164 3.33 -10.09 -17.80
N CYS A 165 4.03 -10.23 -16.69
CA CYS A 165 4.19 -9.16 -15.70
C CYS A 165 5.23 -8.14 -16.16
N ALA A 166 4.92 -6.86 -15.98
CA ALA A 166 5.88 -5.77 -16.12
C ALA A 166 6.97 -5.87 -15.02
N PRO A 167 8.14 -5.25 -15.22
CA PRO A 167 9.09 -5.04 -14.13
C PRO A 167 8.43 -4.22 -13.02
N GLY A 168 8.76 -4.53 -11.77
CA GLY A 168 8.17 -3.92 -10.57
C GLY A 168 7.59 -4.95 -9.61
N ASP A 169 6.59 -4.53 -8.85
CA ASP A 169 6.04 -5.29 -7.74
C ASP A 169 5.27 -6.54 -8.20
N VAL A 170 5.66 -7.67 -7.62
CA VAL A 170 5.01 -8.98 -7.75
C VAL A 170 4.69 -9.47 -6.35
N GLU A 171 3.43 -9.83 -6.14
CA GLU A 171 2.89 -10.25 -4.85
C GLU A 171 2.74 -11.77 -4.78
N PHE A 172 3.10 -12.32 -3.62
CA PHE A 172 2.97 -13.73 -3.28
C PHE A 172 2.25 -13.88 -1.94
N ARG A 173 1.56 -15.00 -1.77
CA ARG A 173 1.00 -15.44 -0.49
C ARG A 173 1.64 -16.73 -0.04
N PHE A 174 1.81 -16.90 1.26
CA PHE A 174 2.35 -18.10 1.87
C PHE A 174 1.65 -18.38 3.21
N PRO A 175 1.56 -19.63 3.65
CA PRO A 175 0.95 -19.96 4.94
C PRO A 175 1.81 -19.46 6.10
N PHE A 176 1.16 -19.25 7.25
CA PHE A 176 1.85 -18.87 8.48
C PHE A 176 2.98 -19.85 8.81
N GLY A 177 4.15 -19.31 9.16
CA GLY A 177 5.33 -20.11 9.52
C GLY A 177 6.20 -20.56 8.35
N ALA A 178 5.81 -20.29 7.10
CA ALA A 178 6.58 -20.63 5.90
C ALA A 178 7.13 -19.42 5.09
N PRO A 179 7.56 -18.30 5.71
CA PRO A 179 8.04 -17.13 4.96
C PRO A 179 9.34 -17.39 4.19
N PHE A 180 10.02 -18.51 4.44
CA PHE A 180 11.30 -18.87 3.84
C PHE A 180 11.25 -20.21 3.07
N ASN A 181 10.06 -20.80 2.90
CA ASN A 181 9.87 -22.00 2.09
C ASN A 181 9.15 -21.61 0.78
N PHE A 182 9.92 -21.46 -0.27
CA PHE A 182 9.46 -21.00 -1.58
C PHE A 182 8.53 -22.01 -2.27
N SER A 183 8.61 -23.29 -1.94
CA SER A 183 7.67 -24.29 -2.45
C SER A 183 6.22 -24.09 -1.98
N GLU A 184 6.03 -23.38 -0.86
CA GLU A 184 4.71 -23.06 -0.30
C GLU A 184 4.18 -21.71 -0.77
N TRP A 185 4.99 -20.92 -1.47
CA TRP A 185 4.59 -19.62 -1.98
C TRP A 185 3.69 -19.76 -3.19
N ARG A 186 2.59 -19.02 -3.18
CA ARG A 186 1.61 -18.95 -4.26
C ARG A 186 1.63 -17.56 -4.86
N PHE A 187 1.73 -17.49 -6.18
CA PHE A 187 1.62 -16.24 -6.90
C PHE A 187 0.25 -15.62 -6.63
N TYR A 188 0.26 -14.38 -6.13
CA TYR A 188 -0.94 -13.65 -5.80
C TYR A 188 -1.26 -12.61 -6.85
N GLY A 189 -0.31 -11.82 -7.32
CA GLY A 189 -0.60 -10.81 -8.33
C GLY A 189 0.60 -10.05 -8.85
N CYS A 190 0.41 -9.33 -9.96
CA CYS A 190 1.42 -8.45 -10.54
C CYS A 190 0.77 -7.35 -11.38
N THR A 191 1.56 -6.35 -11.76
CA THR A 191 1.17 -5.41 -12.82
C THR A 191 1.52 -5.99 -14.19
N LEU A 192 0.59 -5.98 -15.14
CA LEU A 192 0.81 -6.51 -16.49
C LEU A 192 1.68 -5.60 -17.35
N ALA A 193 2.39 -6.21 -18.30
CA ALA A 193 3.15 -5.51 -19.32
C ALA A 193 2.22 -4.63 -20.19
N PRO A 194 2.69 -3.43 -20.59
CA PRO A 194 1.94 -2.54 -21.48
C PRO A 194 1.47 -3.25 -22.77
N GLY A 195 0.28 -2.89 -23.25
CA GLY A 195 -0.31 -3.48 -24.46
C GLY A 195 -1.02 -4.83 -24.25
N SER A 196 -1.13 -5.31 -23.02
CA SER A 196 -1.92 -6.49 -22.69
C SER A 196 -3.41 -6.26 -22.95
N THR A 197 -4.01 -7.08 -23.80
CA THR A 197 -5.47 -7.09 -24.05
C THR A 197 -6.14 -8.14 -23.18
N LEU A 198 -7.17 -7.75 -22.43
CA LEU A 198 -7.97 -8.68 -21.63
C LEU A 198 -9.44 -8.46 -21.92
N GLY A 199 -10.19 -9.56 -22.05
CA GLY A 199 -11.64 -9.49 -22.27
C GLY A 199 -12.08 -8.74 -23.52
N GLY A 200 -11.22 -8.68 -24.53
CA GLY A 200 -11.48 -7.98 -25.79
C GLY A 200 -11.41 -6.45 -25.72
N ILE A 201 -10.94 -5.88 -24.59
CA ILE A 201 -10.70 -4.44 -24.45
C ILE A 201 -9.20 -4.13 -24.33
N VAL A 202 -8.84 -2.93 -24.77
CA VAL A 202 -7.50 -2.36 -24.55
C VAL A 202 -7.58 -1.51 -23.28
N TRP A 203 -6.79 -1.88 -22.28
CA TRP A 203 -6.69 -1.11 -21.05
C TRP A 203 -5.79 0.09 -21.30
N THR A 204 -6.22 1.26 -20.85
CA THR A 204 -5.58 2.56 -21.10
C THR A 204 -4.42 2.86 -20.15
N GLY A 205 -4.34 2.15 -19.03
CA GLY A 205 -3.29 2.30 -18.03
C GLY A 205 -2.81 0.97 -17.45
N PRO A 206 -2.02 1.01 -16.36
CA PRO A 206 -1.48 -0.18 -15.74
C PRO A 206 -2.62 -1.06 -15.20
N VAL A 207 -2.56 -2.35 -15.51
CA VAL A 207 -3.53 -3.35 -15.06
C VAL A 207 -2.85 -4.22 -14.02
N LYS A 208 -3.43 -4.28 -12.82
CA LYS A 208 -3.02 -5.25 -11.81
C LYS A 208 -3.89 -6.48 -11.92
N VAL A 209 -3.28 -7.66 -11.91
CA VAL A 209 -3.98 -8.94 -11.84
C VAL A 209 -3.72 -9.58 -10.50
N PHE A 210 -4.73 -10.23 -9.95
CA PHE A 210 -4.60 -11.02 -8.72
C PHE A 210 -5.40 -12.32 -8.80
N SER A 211 -4.89 -13.34 -8.13
CA SER A 211 -5.58 -14.62 -7.97
C SER A 211 -6.72 -14.48 -6.98
N THR A 212 -7.78 -15.22 -7.25
CA THR A 212 -8.99 -15.32 -6.42
C THR A 212 -9.08 -16.72 -5.82
N GLU A 213 -9.91 -16.92 -4.79
CA GLU A 213 -10.00 -18.20 -4.08
C GLU A 213 -10.49 -19.38 -4.93
N ASN A 214 -11.19 -19.12 -6.05
CA ASN A 214 -11.77 -20.13 -6.92
C ASN A 214 -10.92 -20.46 -8.16
N ASP A 215 -9.58 -20.36 -8.04
CA ASP A 215 -8.62 -20.47 -9.15
C ASP A 215 -8.86 -19.49 -10.32
N GLY A 216 -9.71 -18.49 -10.08
CA GLY A 216 -9.99 -17.41 -11.03
C GLY A 216 -9.01 -16.26 -10.87
N TRP A 217 -9.05 -15.36 -11.83
CA TRP A 217 -8.24 -14.15 -11.82
C TRP A 217 -9.12 -12.92 -11.83
N GLU A 218 -8.69 -11.88 -11.14
CA GLU A 218 -9.32 -10.57 -11.19
C GLU A 218 -8.30 -9.56 -11.70
N ALA A 219 -8.67 -8.81 -12.74
CA ALA A 219 -7.88 -7.73 -13.31
C ALA A 219 -8.54 -6.41 -12.92
N ARG A 220 -7.79 -5.48 -12.31
CA ARG A 220 -8.26 -4.13 -12.04
C ARG A 220 -7.41 -3.09 -12.74
N ALA A 221 -8.08 -2.05 -13.23
CA ALA A 221 -7.40 -0.82 -13.61
C ALA A 221 -6.85 -0.15 -12.34
N GLY A 222 -5.69 0.48 -12.45
CA GLY A 222 -5.26 1.47 -11.46
C GLY A 222 -6.11 2.74 -11.52
N ASP A 223 -5.52 3.89 -11.24
CA ASP A 223 -6.23 5.19 -11.16
C ASP A 223 -6.60 5.80 -12.52
N THR A 224 -6.48 5.04 -13.61
CA THR A 224 -6.71 5.51 -14.98
C THR A 224 -8.08 5.08 -15.50
N SER A 225 -8.84 6.04 -16.05
CA SER A 225 -10.13 5.73 -16.62
C SER A 225 -10.00 4.82 -17.86
N THR A 226 -10.87 3.80 -17.94
CA THR A 226 -10.88 2.79 -19.00
C THR A 226 -12.23 2.82 -19.72
N SER A 227 -12.22 2.72 -21.06
CA SER A 227 -13.45 2.68 -21.85
C SER A 227 -13.92 1.24 -22.06
N MET A 228 -15.19 0.97 -21.76
CA MET A 228 -15.83 -0.32 -21.98
C MET A 228 -17.24 -0.13 -22.53
N LEU A 229 -17.56 -0.76 -23.66
CA LEU A 229 -18.86 -0.63 -24.34
C LEU A 229 -19.29 0.84 -24.59
N GLY A 230 -18.31 1.72 -24.86
CA GLY A 230 -18.54 3.15 -25.05
C GLY A 230 -18.71 3.97 -23.77
N MET A 231 -18.67 3.33 -22.59
CA MET A 231 -18.71 3.99 -21.29
C MET A 231 -17.31 4.23 -20.76
N GLU A 232 -17.03 5.44 -20.27
CA GLU A 232 -15.78 5.71 -19.57
C GLU A 232 -15.92 5.39 -18.08
N LEU A 233 -15.11 4.44 -17.61
CA LEU A 233 -15.15 3.93 -16.25
C LEU A 233 -13.93 4.44 -15.47
N ARG A 234 -14.15 5.06 -14.31
CA ARG A 234 -13.06 5.47 -13.40
C ARG A 234 -12.42 4.29 -12.69
N TRP A 235 -13.18 3.21 -12.55
CA TRP A 235 -12.76 1.96 -11.95
C TRP A 235 -13.38 0.82 -12.73
N LEU A 236 -12.60 -0.24 -12.98
CA LEU A 236 -13.02 -1.45 -13.66
C LEU A 236 -12.32 -2.64 -13.01
N SER A 237 -13.11 -3.60 -12.55
CA SER A 237 -12.68 -4.94 -12.16
C SER A 237 -13.25 -5.97 -13.14
N MET A 238 -12.42 -6.89 -13.59
CA MET A 238 -12.78 -7.95 -14.53
C MET A 238 -12.35 -9.31 -13.99
N ARG A 239 -13.31 -10.23 -13.86
CA ARG A 239 -13.06 -11.62 -13.45
C ARG A 239 -12.88 -12.52 -14.67
N LEU A 240 -11.84 -13.34 -14.63
CA LEU A 240 -11.37 -14.21 -15.71
C LEU A 240 -11.23 -15.65 -15.20
N ASN A 241 -11.51 -16.63 -16.05
CA ASN A 241 -11.36 -18.05 -15.70
C ASN A 241 -9.90 -18.53 -15.68
N ARG A 242 -9.03 -17.89 -16.47
CA ARG A 242 -7.60 -18.21 -16.60
C ARG A 242 -6.85 -17.01 -17.18
N PRO A 243 -5.51 -16.99 -17.17
CA PRO A 243 -4.73 -15.93 -17.81
C PRO A 243 -5.13 -15.72 -19.27
N TYR A 244 -5.44 -14.48 -19.63
CA TYR A 244 -5.92 -14.08 -20.97
C TYR A 244 -7.14 -14.89 -21.48
N GLY A 245 -7.92 -15.48 -20.57
CA GLY A 245 -9.07 -16.33 -20.87
C GLY A 245 -10.39 -15.59 -21.04
N ASP A 246 -11.48 -16.34 -20.80
CA ASP A 246 -12.84 -15.83 -20.93
C ASP A 246 -13.22 -14.97 -19.73
N VAL A 247 -13.97 -13.89 -20.00
CA VAL A 247 -14.51 -13.01 -18.97
C VAL A 247 -15.72 -13.67 -18.32
N LEU A 248 -15.58 -13.99 -17.02
CA LEU A 248 -16.65 -14.52 -16.18
C LEU A 248 -17.63 -13.42 -15.76
N GLY A 249 -17.12 -12.22 -15.51
CA GLY A 249 -17.90 -11.07 -15.07
C GLY A 249 -17.03 -9.82 -15.00
N TRP A 250 -17.65 -8.65 -14.91
CA TRP A 250 -16.95 -7.40 -14.67
C TRP A 250 -17.88 -6.42 -13.97
N ASP A 251 -17.26 -5.53 -13.21
CA ASP A 251 -17.90 -4.52 -12.39
C ASP A 251 -17.11 -3.21 -12.61
N GLY A 252 -17.80 -2.07 -12.71
CA GLY A 252 -17.18 -0.80 -13.01
C GLY A 252 -18.00 0.38 -12.50
N VAL A 253 -17.38 1.57 -12.52
CA VAL A 253 -18.04 2.81 -12.07
C VAL A 253 -17.82 3.91 -13.12
N LEU A 254 -18.89 4.58 -13.54
CA LEU A 254 -18.81 5.67 -14.51
C LEU A 254 -17.92 6.82 -14.01
N ASN A 255 -16.99 7.27 -14.85
CA ASN A 255 -16.15 8.45 -14.61
C ASN A 255 -16.87 9.77 -14.90
N ARG A 256 -17.86 9.72 -15.79
CA ARG A 256 -18.67 10.85 -16.23
C ARG A 256 -20.08 10.39 -16.52
N GLU A 257 -21.00 11.34 -16.62
CA GLU A 257 -22.35 11.07 -17.08
C GLU A 257 -22.32 10.37 -18.45
N ALA A 258 -23.22 9.41 -18.65
CA ALA A 258 -23.27 8.62 -19.87
C ALA A 258 -24.71 8.32 -20.28
N ASP A 259 -24.97 8.39 -21.58
CA ASP A 259 -26.20 7.90 -22.17
C ASP A 259 -26.00 6.45 -22.60
N PHE A 260 -26.86 5.54 -22.13
CA PHE A 260 -26.86 4.14 -22.57
C PHE A 260 -28.27 3.70 -22.94
N GLY A 261 -28.51 3.59 -24.25
CA GLY A 261 -29.86 3.44 -24.79
C GLY A 261 -30.72 4.67 -24.47
N PRO A 262 -31.95 4.50 -23.94
CA PRO A 262 -32.84 5.62 -23.61
C PRO A 262 -32.56 6.27 -22.25
N VAL A 263 -31.65 5.72 -21.44
CA VAL A 263 -31.43 6.17 -20.06
C VAL A 263 -30.16 7.00 -19.97
N HIS A 264 -30.26 8.14 -19.29
CA HIS A 264 -29.14 8.99 -18.92
C HIS A 264 -28.68 8.66 -17.50
N TYR A 265 -27.40 8.34 -17.33
CA TYR A 265 -26.80 7.94 -16.07
C TYR A 265 -25.87 9.00 -15.51
N PRO A 266 -25.97 9.35 -14.21
CA PRO A 266 -25.07 10.28 -13.58
C PRO A 266 -23.67 9.67 -13.36
N VAL A 267 -22.68 10.53 -13.13
CA VAL A 267 -21.34 10.10 -12.68
C VAL A 267 -21.43 9.24 -11.42
N GLY A 268 -20.54 8.25 -11.28
CA GLY A 268 -20.55 7.36 -10.11
C GLY A 268 -21.57 6.23 -10.18
N THR A 269 -22.40 6.15 -11.23
CA THR A 269 -23.26 4.98 -11.49
C THR A 269 -22.40 3.72 -11.60
N GLN A 270 -22.73 2.71 -10.80
CA GLN A 270 -22.10 1.40 -10.89
C GLN A 270 -22.69 0.63 -12.06
N VAL A 271 -21.84 -0.02 -12.84
CA VAL A 271 -22.24 -0.83 -13.98
C VAL A 271 -21.59 -2.19 -13.84
N ARG A 272 -22.39 -3.25 -13.88
CA ARG A 272 -21.88 -4.62 -13.82
C ARG A 272 -22.49 -5.51 -14.88
N ARG A 273 -21.75 -6.51 -15.31
CA ARG A 273 -22.31 -7.60 -16.10
C ARG A 273 -23.19 -8.46 -15.22
N TYR A 274 -24.47 -8.57 -15.58
CA TYR A 274 -25.44 -9.40 -14.89
C TYR A 274 -26.06 -10.39 -15.87
N ARG A 275 -25.60 -11.64 -15.82
CA ARG A 275 -25.97 -12.70 -16.79
C ARG A 275 -25.63 -12.27 -18.23
N GLN A 276 -26.64 -12.11 -19.09
CA GLN A 276 -26.50 -11.66 -20.49
C GLN A 276 -26.82 -10.16 -20.65
N ALA A 277 -27.02 -9.45 -19.56
CA ALA A 277 -27.40 -8.04 -19.52
C ALA A 277 -26.38 -7.23 -18.70
N LEU A 278 -26.61 -5.92 -18.66
CA LEU A 278 -25.92 -4.95 -17.83
C LEU A 278 -26.88 -4.49 -16.75
N LEU A 279 -26.39 -4.39 -15.52
CA LEU A 279 -27.13 -3.80 -14.42
C LEU A 279 -26.46 -2.47 -14.07
N PHE A 280 -27.24 -1.41 -14.13
CA PHE A 280 -26.83 -0.05 -13.77
C PHE A 280 -27.48 0.32 -12.43
N SER A 281 -26.66 0.75 -11.48
CA SER A 281 -27.11 1.15 -10.14
C SER A 281 -26.65 2.60 -9.88
N PRO A 282 -27.58 3.57 -9.88
CA PRO A 282 -27.25 4.98 -9.60
C PRO A 282 -26.69 5.14 -8.17
N PRO A 283 -25.85 6.15 -7.91
CA PRO A 283 -25.32 6.41 -6.58
C PRO A 283 -26.35 7.15 -5.71
N LEU A 284 -26.25 7.03 -4.38
CA LEU A 284 -27.20 7.57 -3.40
C LEU A 284 -27.60 9.05 -3.59
N GLU A 285 -26.68 9.89 -4.08
CA GLU A 285 -26.87 11.34 -4.17
C GLU A 285 -27.45 11.79 -5.52
N SER A 286 -27.69 10.89 -6.48
CA SER A 286 -28.16 11.25 -7.81
C SER A 286 -28.97 10.15 -8.49
N SER A 287 -29.84 10.55 -9.42
CA SER A 287 -30.79 9.65 -10.05
C SER A 287 -30.50 9.52 -11.54
N ALA A 288 -30.77 8.33 -12.08
CA ALA A 288 -30.79 8.14 -13.54
C ALA A 288 -32.11 8.68 -14.13
N LEU A 289 -32.10 9.07 -15.41
CA LEU A 289 -33.28 9.60 -16.09
C LEU A 289 -33.64 8.73 -17.29
N ASP A 290 -34.80 8.07 -17.27
CA ASP A 290 -35.37 7.43 -18.46
C ASP A 290 -35.96 8.53 -19.38
N ARG A 291 -35.28 8.82 -20.49
CA ARG A 291 -35.69 9.89 -21.41
C ARG A 291 -36.97 9.57 -22.19
N ARG A 292 -37.42 8.31 -22.23
CA ARG A 292 -38.68 7.94 -22.90
C ARG A 292 -39.89 8.37 -22.11
N THR A 293 -39.80 8.26 -20.78
CA THR A 293 -40.91 8.55 -19.86
C THR A 293 -40.70 9.84 -19.07
N GLY A 294 -39.48 10.39 -19.06
CA GLY A 294 -39.10 11.52 -18.22
C GLY A 294 -39.01 11.17 -16.73
N THR A 295 -38.91 9.89 -16.39
CA THR A 295 -38.96 9.42 -15.00
C THR A 295 -37.56 9.35 -14.39
N SER A 296 -37.41 9.92 -13.20
CA SER A 296 -36.23 9.77 -12.34
C SER A 296 -36.21 8.37 -11.72
N ILE A 297 -35.05 7.71 -11.76
CA ILE A 297 -34.80 6.39 -11.18
C ILE A 297 -33.78 6.59 -10.06
N GLU A 298 -34.26 6.49 -8.84
CA GLU A 298 -33.50 6.72 -7.61
C GLU A 298 -32.53 5.56 -7.32
N ALA A 299 -31.60 5.80 -6.39
CA ALA A 299 -30.51 4.88 -6.05
C ALA A 299 -30.96 3.55 -5.42
N ASP A 300 -32.19 3.45 -4.93
CA ASP A 300 -32.77 2.21 -4.40
C ASP A 300 -33.20 1.23 -5.50
N HIS A 301 -33.14 1.66 -6.77
CA HIS A 301 -33.46 0.86 -7.94
C HIS A 301 -32.25 0.70 -8.86
N SER A 302 -32.18 -0.46 -9.50
CA SER A 302 -31.24 -0.77 -10.57
C SER A 302 -31.95 -0.99 -11.89
N ILE A 303 -31.31 -0.55 -12.97
CA ILE A 303 -31.83 -0.66 -14.33
C ILE A 303 -31.12 -1.82 -15.03
N LEU A 304 -31.89 -2.81 -15.46
CA LEU A 304 -31.41 -3.93 -16.24
C LEU A 304 -31.55 -3.60 -17.73
N GLN A 305 -30.43 -3.57 -18.46
CA GLN A 305 -30.40 -3.30 -19.89
C GLN A 305 -29.66 -4.37 -20.66
N ARG A 306 -30.07 -4.66 -21.90
CA ARG A 306 -29.23 -5.43 -22.83
C ARG A 306 -27.98 -4.64 -23.19
N VAL A 307 -26.96 -5.34 -23.68
CA VAL A 307 -25.75 -4.71 -24.25
C VAL A 307 -26.09 -3.78 -25.44
N SER A 308 -27.25 -3.97 -26.09
CA SER A 308 -27.76 -3.08 -27.14
C SER A 308 -28.39 -1.77 -26.61
N GLY A 309 -28.53 -1.59 -25.30
CA GLY A 309 -29.18 -0.42 -24.68
C GLY A 309 -30.67 -0.57 -24.42
N GLU A 310 -31.31 -1.67 -24.84
CA GLU A 310 -32.72 -1.94 -24.55
C GLU A 310 -32.96 -2.13 -23.04
N VAL A 311 -33.90 -1.37 -22.46
CA VAL A 311 -34.29 -1.51 -21.05
C VAL A 311 -35.18 -2.72 -20.88
N LEU A 312 -34.69 -3.72 -20.13
CA LEU A 312 -35.40 -4.95 -19.81
C LEU A 312 -36.28 -4.79 -18.56
N GLY A 313 -35.91 -3.88 -17.66
CA GLY A 313 -36.70 -3.56 -16.48
C GLY A 313 -35.94 -2.72 -15.48
N ILE A 314 -36.69 -2.15 -14.54
CA ILE A 314 -36.18 -1.41 -13.38
C ILE A 314 -36.61 -2.19 -12.14
N ARG A 315 -35.68 -2.48 -11.24
CA ARG A 315 -35.90 -3.37 -10.09
C ARG A 315 -35.34 -2.79 -8.80
N PRO A 316 -35.99 -2.99 -7.65
CA PRO A 316 -35.40 -2.62 -6.36
C PRO A 316 -34.10 -3.37 -6.12
N ASN A 317 -33.09 -2.71 -5.55
CA ASN A 317 -31.78 -3.33 -5.30
C ASN A 317 -31.86 -4.56 -4.38
N THR A 318 -32.85 -4.56 -3.46
CA THR A 318 -33.12 -5.65 -2.51
C THR A 318 -33.48 -6.98 -3.18
N GLN A 319 -33.98 -6.95 -4.43
CA GLN A 319 -34.37 -8.16 -5.16
C GLN A 319 -33.22 -8.80 -5.96
N GLU A 320 -32.09 -8.09 -6.12
CA GLU A 320 -30.97 -8.52 -6.97
C GLU A 320 -29.71 -8.92 -6.17
N GLY A 321 -29.86 -9.14 -4.86
CA GLY A 321 -28.78 -9.56 -3.96
C GLY A 321 -27.62 -8.56 -3.90
N LEU A 322 -27.91 -7.28 -4.14
CA LEU A 322 -26.94 -6.20 -3.98
C LEU A 322 -26.70 -5.97 -2.48
N PRO A 323 -25.46 -6.00 -1.98
CA PRO A 323 -25.18 -5.52 -0.63
C PRO A 323 -25.63 -4.05 -0.53
N SER A 324 -26.24 -3.72 0.60
CA SER A 324 -26.50 -2.34 1.02
C SER A 324 -25.22 -1.51 0.85
N PHE A 325 -25.35 -0.27 0.41
CA PHE A 325 -24.26 0.67 0.06
C PHE A 325 -23.26 1.01 1.20
N GLU A 326 -23.33 0.33 2.35
CA GLU A 326 -22.47 0.59 3.51
C GLU A 326 -21.08 -0.10 3.43
N ASP A 327 -20.87 -1.09 2.55
CA ASP A 327 -19.65 -1.92 2.56
C ASP A 327 -18.63 -1.63 1.44
N ILE A 328 -18.83 -0.58 0.62
CA ILE A 328 -17.83 -0.16 -0.38
C ILE A 328 -17.21 1.17 0.05
N GLU A 329 -16.28 1.10 1.01
CA GLU A 329 -15.29 2.17 1.17
C GLU A 329 -14.40 2.19 -0.08
N ILE A 330 -14.63 3.19 -0.94
CA ILE A 330 -13.69 3.59 -1.98
C ILE A 330 -12.56 4.33 -1.26
N PRO A 331 -11.29 3.88 -1.33
CA PRO A 331 -10.16 4.63 -0.79
C PRO A 331 -9.93 5.95 -1.53
#